data_AF-W2SPJ7-F1
#
_entry.id   AF-W2SPJ7-F1
#
_cell.length_a   1.000
_cell.length_b   1.000
_cell.length_c   1.000
_cell.angle_alpha   90.00
_cell.angle_beta   90.00
_cell.angle_gamma   90.00
#
_symmetry.space_group_name_H-M   'P 1'
#
loop_
_entity.id
_entity.type
_entity.pdbx_description
1 polymer ?
#
loop_
_entity_poly.entity_id
_entity_poly.type
_entity_poly.pdbx_seq_one_letter_code
_entity_poly.pdbx_strand_id
1 'polypeptide(L)'
;MAADRGAFIDQSQSLNIHIAKPSYANITSMHFYGWKKGLKTGMYYLRTKPAVNAVQFTVDKEALKAKEEKDASIQNAARQVAAMTVEDEGCLMCSG
;
A
#
# COMPACT_ATOMS: atom_id res chain seq x y z
N MET A 1 -1.22 10.18 -11.78
CA MET A 1 -2.15 9.31 -12.53
C MET A 1 -3.52 9.92 -12.77
N ALA A 2 -4.34 10.24 -11.74
CA ALA A 2 -5.69 10.79 -11.96
C ALA A 2 -5.70 12.16 -12.65
N ALA A 3 -4.71 13.00 -12.36
CA ALA A 3 -4.54 14.30 -13.02
C ALA A 3 -4.05 14.13 -14.47
N ASP A 4 -3.09 13.24 -14.70
CA ASP A 4 -2.46 13.04 -16.01
C ASP A 4 -3.47 12.60 -17.09
N ARG A 5 -4.43 11.73 -16.73
CA ARG A 5 -5.50 11.32 -17.65
C ARG A 5 -6.62 12.36 -17.79
N GLY A 6 -6.64 13.40 -16.95
CA GLY A 6 -7.70 14.42 -16.94
C GLY A 6 -7.77 15.25 -18.24
N ALA A 7 -6.66 15.35 -18.98
CA ALA A 7 -6.60 16.03 -20.27
C ALA A 7 -7.41 15.32 -21.37
N PHE A 8 -7.66 14.02 -21.23
CA PHE A 8 -8.39 13.19 -22.20
C PHE A 8 -9.84 12.91 -21.79
N ILE A 9 -10.33 13.59 -20.74
CA ILE A 9 -11.68 13.43 -20.19
C ILE A 9 -12.45 14.74 -20.36
N ASP A 10 -13.46 14.69 -21.21
CA ASP A 10 -14.33 15.83 -21.56
C ASP A 10 -15.03 16.43 -20.34
N GLN A 11 -15.65 15.60 -19.52
CA GLN A 11 -16.43 15.98 -18.35
C GLN A 11 -15.64 15.75 -17.07
N SER A 12 -15.78 14.61 -16.41
CA SER A 12 -15.05 14.28 -15.19
C SER A 12 -14.96 12.76 -15.02
N GLN A 13 -14.39 12.34 -13.90
CA GLN A 13 -14.18 10.95 -13.53
C GLN A 13 -14.60 10.72 -12.08
N SER A 14 -15.25 9.59 -11.82
CA SER A 14 -15.53 9.14 -10.45
C SER A 14 -14.23 8.79 -9.74
N LEU A 15 -13.82 9.63 -8.78
CA LEU A 15 -12.57 9.47 -8.04
C LEU A 15 -12.82 8.99 -6.61
N ASN A 16 -12.70 7.67 -6.37
CA ASN A 16 -12.79 7.11 -5.02
C ASN A 16 -11.45 7.21 -4.30
N ILE A 17 -11.46 7.81 -3.11
CA ILE A 17 -10.28 7.98 -2.26
C ILE A 17 -10.32 6.95 -1.14
N HIS A 18 -9.20 6.27 -0.91
CA HIS A 18 -9.08 5.24 0.11
C HIS A 18 -8.06 5.68 1.15
N ILE A 19 -8.49 5.89 2.40
CA ILE A 19 -7.60 6.32 3.50
C ILE A 19 -7.82 5.38 4.68
N ALA A 20 -6.77 4.66 5.10
CA ALA A 20 -6.87 3.69 6.19
C ALA A 20 -7.24 4.34 7.53
N LYS A 21 -6.58 5.45 7.88
CA LYS A 21 -6.83 6.24 9.09
C LYS A 21 -7.12 7.69 8.70
N PRO A 22 -8.39 8.06 8.47
CA PRO A 22 -8.73 9.42 8.10
C PRO A 22 -8.45 10.38 9.27
N SER A 23 -7.83 11.50 8.96
CA SER A 23 -7.69 12.65 9.87
C SER A 23 -8.10 13.91 9.11
N TYR A 24 -8.53 14.94 9.84
CA TYR A 24 -8.89 16.23 9.23
C TYR A 24 -7.74 16.81 8.41
N ALA A 25 -6.52 16.76 8.94
CA ALA A 25 -5.33 17.20 8.24
C ALA A 25 -5.13 16.46 6.90
N ASN A 26 -5.22 15.12 6.90
CA ASN A 26 -4.98 14.31 5.71
C ASN A 26 -6.05 14.49 4.63
N ILE A 27 -7.32 14.59 5.03
CA ILE A 27 -8.42 14.82 4.09
C ILE A 27 -8.30 16.22 3.48
N THR A 28 -7.98 17.22 4.31
CA THR A 28 -7.82 18.61 3.87
C THR A 28 -6.65 18.75 2.90
N SER A 29 -5.49 18.19 3.23
CA SER A 29 -4.31 18.21 2.34
C SER A 29 -4.58 17.49 1.02
N MET A 30 -5.33 16.38 1.04
CA MET A 30 -5.74 15.64 -0.15
C MET A 30 -6.66 16.47 -1.06
N HIS A 31 -7.67 17.15 -0.50
CA HIS A 31 -8.54 18.04 -1.27
C HIS A 31 -7.78 19.20 -1.90
N PHE A 32 -6.91 19.88 -1.14
CA PHE A 32 -6.10 20.97 -1.68
C PHE A 32 -5.11 20.49 -2.75
N TYR A 33 -4.55 19.29 -2.58
CA TYR A 33 -3.68 18.69 -3.60
C TYR A 33 -4.44 18.44 -4.91
N GLY A 34 -5.62 17.84 -4.84
CA GLY A 34 -6.45 17.58 -6.02
C GLY A 34 -6.88 18.87 -6.74
N TRP A 35 -7.26 19.89 -5.96
CA TRP A 35 -7.61 21.21 -6.50
C TRP A 35 -6.43 21.89 -7.20
N LYS A 36 -5.24 21.93 -6.57
CA LYS A 36 -4.02 22.48 -7.18
C LYS A 36 -3.60 21.75 -8.44
N LYS A 37 -3.92 20.46 -8.56
CA LYS A 37 -3.67 19.64 -9.75
C LYS A 37 -4.76 19.76 -10.82
N GLY A 38 -5.76 20.61 -10.64
CA GLY A 38 -6.81 20.85 -11.63
C GLY A 38 -7.80 19.70 -11.78
N LEU A 39 -7.95 18.83 -10.77
CA LEU A 39 -8.94 17.77 -10.81
C LEU A 39 -10.36 18.36 -10.74
N LYS A 40 -11.18 18.04 -11.74
CA LYS A 40 -12.59 18.46 -11.81
C LYS A 40 -13.43 17.83 -10.71
N THR A 41 -13.18 16.56 -10.37
CA THR A 41 -13.72 15.88 -9.19
C THR A 41 -12.61 15.62 -8.18
N GLY A 42 -12.66 16.31 -7.03
CA GLY A 42 -11.67 16.15 -5.96
C GLY A 42 -11.87 14.88 -5.13
N MET A 43 -13.10 14.42 -4.96
CA MET A 43 -13.45 13.17 -4.26
C MET A 43 -14.89 12.77 -4.61
N TYR A 44 -15.11 11.47 -4.83
CA TYR A 44 -16.45 10.89 -4.97
C TYR A 44 -16.88 10.19 -3.66
N TYR A 45 -16.26 9.06 -3.34
CA TYR A 45 -16.38 8.43 -2.02
C TYR A 45 -15.04 8.43 -1.28
N LEU A 46 -15.11 8.62 0.04
CA LEU A 46 -14.04 8.26 0.95
C LEU A 46 -14.30 6.86 1.49
N ARG A 47 -13.36 5.95 1.24
CA ARG A 47 -13.38 4.57 1.74
C ARG A 47 -12.34 4.47 2.87
N THR A 48 -12.82 4.12 4.06
CA THR A 48 -11.97 3.93 5.23
C THR A 48 -11.83 2.44 5.51
N LYS A 49 -10.68 2.04 6.08
CA LYS A 49 -10.55 0.69 6.64
C LYS A 49 -10.96 0.74 8.11
N PRO A 50 -11.75 -0.22 8.60
CA PRO A 50 -12.03 -0.32 10.03
C PRO A 50 -10.72 -0.59 10.79
N ALA A 51 -10.64 -0.09 12.04
CA ALA A 51 -9.46 -0.26 12.88
C ALA A 51 -9.17 -1.75 13.20
N VAL A 52 -10.21 -2.57 13.16
CA VAL A 52 -10.15 -4.02 13.33
C VAL A 52 -10.81 -4.69 12.14
N ASN A 53 -10.11 -5.64 11.52
CA ASN A 53 -10.72 -6.49 10.49
C ASN A 53 -11.68 -7.46 11.17
N ALA A 54 -12.88 -7.61 10.61
CA ALA A 54 -13.79 -8.66 11.05
C ALA A 54 -13.10 -10.02 10.90
N VAL A 55 -13.25 -10.89 11.90
CA VAL A 55 -12.73 -12.26 11.84
C VAL A 55 -13.37 -12.97 10.65
N GLN A 56 -12.58 -13.28 9.64
CA GLN A 56 -13.04 -14.02 8.47
C GLN A 56 -13.23 -15.49 8.87
N PHE A 57 -14.48 -15.95 8.93
CA PHE A 57 -14.84 -17.30 9.40
C PHE A 57 -14.42 -18.42 8.44
N THR A 58 -14.01 -18.09 7.22
CA THR A 58 -13.64 -19.06 6.18
C THR A 58 -12.16 -19.43 6.20
N VAL A 59 -11.35 -18.80 7.06
CA VAL A 59 -9.91 -19.02 7.08
C VAL A 59 -9.53 -19.85 8.29
N ASP A 60 -8.94 -21.02 8.05
CA ASP A 60 -8.38 -21.87 9.08
C ASP A 60 -7.17 -21.18 9.72
N LYS A 61 -7.37 -20.73 10.96
CA LYS A 61 -6.38 -19.96 11.72
C LYS A 61 -5.18 -20.81 12.12
N GLU A 62 -5.35 -22.13 12.25
CA GLU A 62 -4.26 -23.04 12.63
C GLU A 62 -3.32 -23.26 11.45
N ALA A 63 -3.89 -23.47 10.26
CA ALA A 63 -3.12 -23.57 9.02
C ALA A 63 -2.34 -22.28 8.69
N LEU A 64 -2.90 -21.10 9.02
CA LEU A 64 -2.19 -19.83 8.87
C LEU A 64 -1.01 -19.68 9.83
N LYS A 65 -1.19 -19.98 11.13
CA LYS A 65 -0.10 -19.91 12.11
C LYS A 65 1.05 -20.85 11.76
N ALA A 66 0.73 -22.08 11.33
CA ALA A 66 1.74 -23.04 10.91
C ALA A 66 2.51 -22.59 9.65
N LYS A 67 1.86 -21.82 8.74
CA LYS A 67 2.54 -21.19 7.60
C LYS A 67 3.42 -20.02 8.05
N GLU A 68 2.93 -19.14 8.92
CA GLU A 68 3.70 -18.01 9.46
C GLU A 68 4.96 -18.49 10.20
N GLU A 69 4.87 -19.56 10.99
CA GLU A 69 6.01 -20.16 11.68
C GLU A 69 7.03 -20.80 10.72
N LYS A 70 6.54 -21.47 9.66
CA LYS A 70 7.40 -22.00 8.60
C LYS A 70 8.09 -20.89 7.82
N ASP A 71 7.38 -19.85 7.43
CA ASP A 71 7.94 -18.72 6.70
C ASP A 71 8.95 -17.94 7.57
N ALA A 72 8.70 -17.79 8.86
CA ALA A 72 9.64 -17.18 9.81
C ALA A 72 10.91 -18.02 9.98
N SER A 73 10.79 -19.35 10.07
CA SER A 73 11.96 -20.24 10.15
C SER A 73 12.78 -20.25 8.85
N ILE A 74 12.12 -20.18 7.68
CA ILE A 74 12.79 -20.06 6.38
C ILE A 74 13.48 -18.70 6.23
N GLN A 75 12.85 -17.61 6.66
CA GLN A 75 13.48 -16.28 6.65
C GLN A 75 14.68 -16.20 7.61
N ASN A 76 14.59 -16.81 8.78
CA ASN A 76 15.71 -16.89 9.73
C ASN A 76 16.86 -17.73 9.18
N ALA A 77 16.56 -18.87 8.54
CA ALA A 77 17.55 -19.70 7.86
C ALA A 77 18.20 -18.94 6.69
N ALA A 78 17.42 -18.25 5.85
CA ALA A 78 17.94 -17.43 4.76
C ALA A 78 18.81 -16.27 5.26
N ARG A 79 18.45 -15.63 6.39
CA ARG A 79 19.23 -14.58 7.02
C ARG A 79 20.53 -15.10 7.63
N GLN A 80 20.50 -16.31 8.20
CA GLN A 80 21.67 -16.97 8.76
C GLN A 80 22.66 -17.42 7.67
N VAL A 81 22.15 -17.87 6.53
CA VAL A 81 22.95 -18.17 5.34
C VAL A 81 23.53 -16.88 4.73
N ALA A 82 22.73 -15.82 4.60
CA ALA A 82 23.22 -14.53 4.11
C ALA A 82 24.29 -13.91 5.03
N ALA A 83 24.17 -14.05 6.36
CA ALA A 83 25.18 -13.60 7.30
C ALA A 83 26.48 -14.41 7.24
N MET A 84 26.45 -15.65 6.72
CA MET A 84 27.61 -16.51 6.55
C MET A 84 28.34 -16.29 5.21
N THR A 85 27.74 -15.55 4.27
CA THR A 85 28.30 -15.30 2.93
C THR A 85 28.81 -13.87 2.69
N VAL A 86 28.90 -13.01 3.71
CA VAL A 86 29.46 -11.66 3.55
C VAL A 86 30.87 -11.59 4.12
N GLU A 87 31.82 -12.14 3.38
CA GLU A 87 33.13 -11.51 3.22
C GLU A 87 33.35 -11.27 1.72
N ASP A 88 33.45 -9.99 1.38
CA ASP A 88 33.87 -9.40 0.10
C ASP A 88 33.02 -9.67 -1.16
N GLU A 89 32.39 -8.59 -1.66
CA GLU A 89 32.43 -8.13 -3.05
C GLU A 89 31.24 -7.18 -3.34
N GLY A 90 31.56 -6.06 -3.98
CA GLY A 90 30.72 -4.87 -4.07
C GLY A 90 29.35 -5.07 -4.71
N CYS A 91 28.30 -4.59 -4.04
CA CYS A 91 27.01 -4.32 -4.67
C CYS A 91 27.06 -2.98 -5.41
N LEU A 92 27.82 -2.98 -6.49
CA LEU A 92 27.73 -2.01 -7.58
C LEU A 92 26.73 -2.56 -8.59
N MET A 93 25.79 -1.69 -9.00
CA MET A 93 24.82 -1.87 -10.10
C MET A 93 23.59 -2.73 -9.73
N CYS A 94 22.33 -2.41 -10.04
CA CYS A 94 21.67 -1.62 -11.08
C CYS A 94 20.18 -1.50 -10.62
N SER A 95 19.27 -0.62 -11.05
CA SER A 95 19.16 0.28 -12.20
C SER A 95 17.72 0.83 -12.22
N GLY A 96 17.54 2.04 -12.75
CA GLY A 96 16.35 2.42 -13.55
C GLY A 96 15.11 2.87 -12.79
#